data_AF-A0A6B1CZX4-F1
#
_entry.id   AF-A0A6B1CZX4-F1
#
_cell.length_a   1.000
_cell.length_b   1.000
_cell.length_c   1.000
_cell.angle_alpha   90.00
_cell.angle_beta   90.00
_cell.angle_gamma   90.00
#
_symmetry.space_group_name_H-M   'P 1'
#
loop_
_entity.id
_entity.type
_entity.pdbx_description
1 polymer ?
#
loop_
_entity_poly.entity_id
_entity_poly.type
_entity_poly.pdbx_seq_one_letter_code
_entity_poly.pdbx_strand_id
1 'polypeptide(L)'
;MASGRIQDSGYVIGSVTYLVPDVVISELNGLMNNPGKYHDAVGALRLADSMQHIQLGKKYADQALLDYVKVHGGIVATTDRQLKRAIKAAGRSVISLHNNNIILE
;
A
#
# COMPACT_ATOMS: atom_id res chain seq x y z
N MET A 1 -4.41 11.67 10.60
CA MET A 1 -4.77 11.05 9.31
C MET A 1 -3.79 11.55 8.27
N ALA A 2 -2.88 10.70 7.81
CA ALA A 2 -1.96 11.03 6.73
C ALA A 2 -2.74 11.17 5.41
N SER A 3 -2.74 12.38 4.85
CA SER A 3 -3.33 12.71 3.56
C SER A 3 -2.31 13.44 2.69
N GLY A 4 -2.23 13.09 1.41
CA GLY A 4 -1.35 13.75 0.45
C GLY A 4 -2.12 14.73 -0.44
N ARG A 5 -1.43 15.75 -0.97
CA ARG A 5 -1.94 16.61 -2.05
C ARG A 5 -1.14 16.31 -3.31
N ILE A 6 -1.84 16.06 -4.41
CA ILE A 6 -1.20 16.01 -5.74
C ILE A 6 -1.22 17.43 -6.29
N GLN A 7 -0.04 17.94 -6.65
CA GLN A 7 0.13 19.31 -7.14
C GLN A 7 0.92 19.31 -8.44
N ASP A 8 0.53 20.19 -9.37
CA ASP A 8 1.31 20.57 -10.55
C ASP A 8 1.34 22.10 -10.64
N SER A 9 2.53 22.68 -10.74
CA SER A 9 2.73 24.12 -10.94
C SER A 9 1.95 25.03 -9.98
N GLY A 10 1.79 24.59 -8.72
CA GLY A 10 1.06 25.33 -7.67
C GLY A 10 -0.46 25.06 -7.63
N TYR A 11 -1.00 24.30 -8.58
CA TYR A 11 -2.41 23.90 -8.60
C TYR A 11 -2.62 22.56 -7.91
N VAL A 12 -3.62 22.48 -7.03
CA VAL A 12 -3.99 21.21 -6.38
C VAL A 12 -4.84 20.40 -7.35
N ILE A 13 -4.25 19.34 -7.90
CA ILE A 13 -4.94 18.39 -8.78
C ILE A 13 -5.96 17.57 -7.99
N GLY A 14 -5.63 17.21 -6.75
CA GLY A 14 -6.53 16.47 -5.88
C GLY A 14 -5.89 16.07 -4.55
N SER A 15 -6.67 15.37 -3.73
CA SER A 15 -6.22 14.78 -2.46
C SER A 15 -6.15 13.26 -2.56
N VAL A 16 -5.15 12.67 -1.91
CA VAL A 16 -5.05 11.22 -1.73
C VAL A 16 -5.16 10.87 -0.26
N THR A 17 -5.88 9.78 0.01
CA THR A 17 -5.96 9.19 1.36
C THR A 17 -5.21 7.87 1.33
N TYR A 18 -4.32 7.68 2.30
CA TYR A 18 -3.55 6.45 2.43
C TYR A 18 -4.27 5.48 3.36
N LEU A 19 -4.52 4.27 2.85
CA LEU A 19 -5.18 3.19 3.57
C LEU A 19 -4.19 2.06 3.83
N VAL A 20 -4.12 1.60 5.07
CA VAL A 20 -3.30 0.44 5.46
C VAL A 20 -4.22 -0.67 5.98
N PRO A 21 -4.28 -1.82 5.29
CA PRO A 21 -5.04 -2.96 5.79
C PRO A 21 -4.48 -3.57 7.08
N ASP A 22 -5.36 -4.04 7.94
CA ASP A 22 -5.06 -4.82 9.15
C ASP A 22 -4.16 -6.04 8.88
N VAL A 23 -4.37 -6.73 7.76
CA VAL A 23 -3.53 -7.87 7.34
C VAL A 23 -2.08 -7.45 7.03
N VAL A 24 -1.86 -6.25 6.49
CA VAL A 24 -0.50 -5.71 6.25
C VAL A 24 0.18 -5.37 7.57
N ILE A 25 -0.55 -4.77 8.52
CA ILE A 25 -0.05 -4.53 9.89
C ILE A 25 0.35 -5.85 10.56
N SER A 26 -0.46 -6.90 10.39
CA SER A 26 -0.20 -8.22 10.95
C SER A 26 1.08 -8.85 10.36
N GLU A 27 1.29 -8.73 9.05
CA GLU A 27 2.52 -9.18 8.39
C GLU A 27 3.75 -8.41 8.90
N LEU A 28 3.66 -7.08 9.00
CA LEU A 28 4.75 -6.24 9.53
C LEU A 28 5.11 -6.63 10.98
N ASN A 29 4.13 -6.84 11.84
CA ASN A 29 4.36 -7.34 13.20
C ASN A 29 5.05 -8.71 13.20
N GLY A 30 4.66 -9.60 12.28
CA GLY A 30 5.31 -10.89 12.10
C GLY A 30 6.80 -10.77 11.72
N LEU A 31 7.13 -9.78 10.87
CA LEU A 31 8.52 -9.51 10.44
C LEU A 31 9.42 -9.00 11.58
N MET A 32 8.86 -8.43 12.65
CA MET A 32 9.64 -8.03 13.83
C MET A 32 10.32 -9.23 14.52
N ASN A 33 9.83 -10.45 14.31
CA ASN A 33 10.49 -11.65 14.84
C ASN A 33 11.74 -12.07 14.06
N ASN A 34 12.04 -11.41 12.93
CA ASN A 34 13.22 -11.65 12.12
C ASN A 34 14.26 -10.54 12.38
N PRO A 35 15.42 -10.84 12.99
CA PRO A 35 16.45 -9.85 13.30
C PRO A 35 16.91 -9.02 12.08
N GLY A 36 16.99 -9.65 10.90
CA GLY A 36 17.42 -8.98 9.66
C GLY A 36 16.36 -8.05 9.05
N LYS A 37 15.12 -8.08 9.54
CA LYS A 37 14.00 -7.25 9.05
C LYS A 37 13.40 -6.34 10.11
N TYR A 38 13.85 -6.48 11.37
CA TYR A 38 13.27 -5.80 12.52
C TYR A 38 13.21 -4.28 12.34
N HIS A 39 14.34 -3.65 11.98
CA HIS A 39 14.42 -2.20 11.86
C HIS A 39 13.52 -1.66 10.75
N ASP A 40 13.49 -2.33 9.59
CA ASP A 40 12.62 -1.96 8.47
C ASP A 40 11.14 -2.12 8.83
N ALA A 41 10.77 -3.22 9.50
CA ALA A 41 9.41 -3.48 9.95
C ALA A 41 8.93 -2.43 10.96
N VAL A 42 9.77 -2.08 11.94
CA VAL A 42 9.46 -1.03 12.93
C VAL A 42 9.31 0.33 12.26
N GLY A 43 10.19 0.66 11.32
CA GLY A 43 10.10 1.91 10.54
C GLY A 43 8.80 1.99 9.75
N ALA A 44 8.43 0.92 9.05
CA ALA A 44 7.19 0.83 8.29
C ALA A 44 5.95 0.95 9.19
N LEU A 45 5.92 0.26 10.33
CA LEU A 45 4.82 0.34 11.31
C LEU A 45 4.64 1.76 11.85
N ARG A 46 5.72 2.47 12.16
CA ARG A 46 5.66 3.88 12.61
C ARG A 46 5.05 4.79 11.57
N LEU A 47 5.36 4.59 10.29
CA LEU A 47 4.74 5.35 9.20
C LEU A 47 3.25 5.02 9.07
N ALA A 48 2.92 3.72 9.13
CA ALA A 48 1.55 3.22 9.01
C ALA A 48 0.63 3.70 10.14
N ASP A 49 1.15 3.93 11.35
CA ASP A 49 0.38 4.41 12.51
C ASP A 49 -0.32 5.76 12.25
N SER A 50 0.29 6.61 11.42
CA SER A 50 -0.29 7.91 11.04
C SER A 50 -1.37 7.82 9.94
N MET A 51 -1.49 6.68 9.26
CA MET A 51 -2.38 6.45 8.12
C MET A 51 -3.73 5.88 8.58
N GLN A 52 -4.73 5.93 7.71
CA GLN A 52 -6.03 5.35 8.02
C GLN A 52 -5.97 3.83 7.89
N HIS A 53 -6.44 3.10 8.91
CA HIS A 53 -6.47 1.64 8.88
C HIS A 53 -7.84 1.13 8.42
N ILE A 54 -7.83 0.03 7.67
CA ILE A 54 -9.05 -0.65 7.20
C ILE A 54 -9.00 -2.12 7.59
N GLN A 55 -10.14 -2.68 7.97
CA GLN A 55 -10.27 -4.11 8.26
C GLN A 55 -10.70 -4.84 7.00
N LEU A 56 -9.87 -5.76 6.52
CA LEU A 56 -10.19 -6.58 5.36
C LEU A 56 -10.60 -8.01 5.74
N GLY A 57 -10.30 -8.47 6.97
CA GLY A 57 -10.75 -9.77 7.47
C GLY A 57 -10.19 -10.97 6.69
N LYS A 58 -9.04 -10.80 6.04
CA LYS A 58 -8.39 -11.82 5.21
C LYS A 58 -7.05 -12.22 5.81
N LYS A 59 -6.65 -13.47 5.55
CA LYS A 59 -5.38 -14.03 6.07
C LYS A 59 -4.14 -13.54 5.32
N TYR A 60 -4.25 -13.26 4.02
CA TYR A 60 -3.11 -12.95 3.15
C TYR A 60 -3.29 -11.57 2.52
N ALA A 61 -2.28 -10.70 2.64
CA ALA A 61 -2.37 -9.32 2.18
C ALA A 61 -2.65 -9.21 0.67
N ASP A 62 -1.97 -10.03 -0.15
CA ASP A 62 -2.12 -10.00 -1.61
C ASP A 62 -3.56 -10.20 -2.07
N GLN A 63 -4.22 -11.25 -1.56
CA GLN A 63 -5.62 -11.55 -1.91
C GLN A 63 -6.56 -10.48 -1.34
N ALA A 64 -6.29 -10.00 -0.12
CA ALA A 64 -7.09 -8.97 0.52
C ALA A 64 -7.11 -7.68 -0.30
N LEU A 65 -5.93 -7.23 -0.74
CA LEU A 65 -5.76 -6.05 -1.56
C LEU A 65 -6.45 -6.22 -2.92
N LEU A 66 -6.23 -7.35 -3.60
CA LEU A 66 -6.85 -7.65 -4.89
C LEU A 66 -8.38 -7.65 -4.82
N ASP A 67 -8.96 -8.33 -3.81
CA ASP A 67 -10.41 -8.38 -3.61
C ASP A 67 -10.97 -6.98 -3.34
N TYR A 68 -10.31 -6.22 -2.45
CA TYR A 68 -10.76 -4.89 -2.06
C TYR A 68 -10.81 -3.93 -3.26
N VAL A 69 -9.74 -3.84 -4.06
CA VAL A 69 -9.69 -2.90 -5.18
C VAL A 69 -10.54 -3.33 -6.37
N LYS A 70 -10.84 -4.63 -6.51
CA LYS A 70 -11.81 -5.10 -7.49
C LYS A 70 -13.21 -4.55 -7.23
N VAL A 71 -13.60 -4.43 -5.96
CA VAL A 71 -14.93 -3.97 -5.56
C VAL A 71 -14.99 -2.44 -5.40
N HIS A 72 -14.01 -1.86 -4.70
CA HIS A 72 -14.06 -0.46 -4.25
C HIS A 72 -13.22 0.50 -5.11
N GLY A 73 -12.45 -0.02 -6.07
CA GLY A 73 -11.46 0.76 -6.81
C GLY A 73 -10.25 1.15 -5.96
N GLY A 74 -9.60 2.25 -6.31
CA GLY A 74 -8.37 2.71 -5.67
C GLY A 74 -7.10 2.23 -6.39
N ILE A 75 -5.95 2.63 -5.82
CA ILE A 75 -4.62 2.37 -6.38
C ILE A 75 -3.83 1.55 -5.37
N VAL A 76 -3.27 0.43 -5.78
CA VAL A 76 -2.43 -0.40 -4.90
C VAL A 76 -0.98 0.02 -5.01
N ALA A 77 -0.34 0.39 -3.90
CA ALA A 77 1.10 0.58 -3.86
C ALA A 77 1.79 -0.77 -3.56
N THR A 78 2.57 -1.30 -4.51
CA THR A 78 3.32 -2.54 -4.32
C THR A 78 4.57 -2.62 -5.19
N THR A 79 5.62 -3.22 -4.65
CA THR A 79 6.83 -3.64 -5.39
C THR A 79 6.80 -5.13 -5.74
N ASP A 80 5.83 -5.90 -5.22
CA ASP A 80 5.71 -7.31 -5.53
C ASP A 80 5.26 -7.51 -6.99
N ARG A 81 6.04 -8.30 -7.75
CA ARG A 81 5.81 -8.50 -9.17
C ARG A 81 4.55 -9.29 -9.46
N GLN A 82 4.20 -10.26 -8.62
CA GLN A 82 3.02 -11.11 -8.79
C GLN A 82 1.76 -10.33 -8.45
N LEU A 83 1.73 -9.62 -7.32
CA LEU A 83 0.62 -8.76 -6.95
C LEU A 83 0.42 -7.65 -7.97
N LYS A 84 1.49 -6.96 -8.40
CA LYS A 84 1.41 -5.95 -9.47
C LYS A 84 0.76 -6.50 -10.74
N ARG A 85 1.19 -7.69 -11.20
CA ARG A 85 0.59 -8.35 -12.38
C ARG A 85 -0.88 -8.68 -12.17
N ALA A 86 -1.26 -9.20 -11.01
CA ALA A 86 -2.64 -9.56 -10.70
C ALA A 86 -3.56 -8.33 -10.66
N ILE A 87 -3.11 -7.22 -10.08
CA ILE A 87 -3.87 -5.96 -10.01
C ILE A 87 -4.04 -5.36 -11.41
N LYS A 88 -2.97 -5.30 -12.22
CA LYS A 88 -3.04 -4.82 -13.61
C LYS A 88 -3.95 -5.71 -14.47
N ALA A 89 -3.87 -7.04 -14.32
CA ALA A 89 -4.76 -7.97 -15.02
C ALA A 89 -6.24 -7.80 -14.65
N ALA A 90 -6.52 -7.26 -13.46
CA ALA A 90 -7.87 -6.89 -13.03
C ALA A 90 -8.33 -5.50 -13.53
N GLY A 91 -7.55 -4.82 -14.37
CA GLY A 91 -7.87 -3.48 -14.90
C GLY A 91 -7.77 -2.38 -13.84
N ARG A 92 -6.94 -2.56 -12.81
CA ARG A 92 -6.75 -1.62 -11.70
C ARG A 92 -5.35 -1.01 -11.72
N SER A 93 -5.22 0.18 -11.16
CA SER A 93 -3.96 0.94 -11.15
C SER A 93 -3.03 0.51 -10.02
N VAL A 94 -1.72 0.60 -10.29
CA VAL A 94 -0.66 0.26 -9.34
C VAL A 94 0.35 1.39 -9.23
N ILE A 95 0.75 1.72 -8.01
CA ILE A 95 1.95 2.50 -7.73
C ILE A 95 3.09 1.52 -7.43
N SER A 96 4.23 1.67 -8.11
CA SER A 96 5.44 0.90 -7.82
C SER A 96 6.70 1.77 -7.77
N LEU A 97 7.77 1.25 -7.17
CA LEU A 97 9.07 1.90 -7.14
C LEU A 97 10.00 1.27 -8.19
N HIS A 98 10.58 2.11 -9.05
CA HIS A 98 11.55 1.70 -10.06
C HIS A 98 12.68 2.72 -10.19
N ASN A 99 13.93 2.29 -10.01
CA ASN A 99 15.12 3.17 -10.06
C ASN A 99 14.94 4.46 -9.24
N ASN A 100 14.46 4.32 -8.00
CA ASN A 100 14.16 5.43 -7.08
C ASN A 100 13.05 6.39 -7.55
N ASN A 101 12.28 6.03 -8.57
CA ASN A 101 11.13 6.78 -9.04
C ASN A 101 9.82 6.06 -8.66
N ILE A 102 8.78 6.85 -8.38
CA ILE A 102 7.41 6.37 -8.25
C ILE A 102 6.81 6.29 -9.65
N ILE A 103 6.34 5.12 -10.04
CA ILE A 103 5.66 4.89 -11.31
C ILE A 103 4.21 4.54 -11.03
N LEU A 104 3.28 5.27 -11.66
CA LEU A 104 1.87 4.92 -11.70
C LEU A 104 1.59 4.19 -13.02
N GLU A 105 1.09 2.95 -12.90
CA GLU A 105 0.82 2.03 -14.02
C GLU A 105 -0.61 1.51 -14.03
#